data_AF-A0A952QFE8-F1
#
_entry.id   AF-A0A952QFE8-F1
#
_cell.length_a   1.000
_cell.length_b   1.000
_cell.length_c   1.000
_cell.angle_alpha   90.00
_cell.angle_beta   90.00
_cell.angle_gamma   90.00
#
_symmetry.space_group_name_H-M   'P 1'
#
loop_
_entity.id
_entity.type
_entity.pdbx_description
1 polymer ?
#
loop_
_entity_poly.entity_id
_entity_poly.type
_entity_poly.pdbx_seq_one_letter_code
_entity_poly.pdbx_strand_id
1 'polypeptide(L)' 'MEQLTALLREKTGIDEATAKKVVDFIQQHMADIPQMLAGNGGGDMMGGLMDAAKGMFGDKPE' A
#
# COMPACT_ATOMS: atom_id res chain seq x y z
N MET A 1 9.99 11.56 0.58
CA MET A 1 10.69 10.32 0.96
C MET A 1 11.19 10.33 2.39
N GLU A 2 11.71 11.46 2.89
CA GLU A 2 12.19 11.57 4.28
C GLU A 2 11.12 11.21 5.33
N GLN A 3 9.86 11.58 5.09
CA GLN A 3 8.73 11.19 5.96
C GLN A 3 8.47 9.68 5.97
N LEU A 4 8.64 8.99 4.83
CA LEU A 4 8.45 7.54 4.71
C LEU A 4 9.57 6.79 5.42
N THR A 5 10.81 7.27 5.26
CA THR A 5 11.98 6.76 5.98
C THR A 5 11.81 6.92 7.50
N ALA A 6 11.37 8.10 7.96
CA ALA A 6 11.14 8.38 9.37
C ALA A 6 10.07 7.47 9.96
N LEU A 7 8.95 7.29 9.24
CA LEU A 7 7.84 6.44 9.67
C LEU A 7 8.24 4.96 9.73
N LEU A 8 9.05 4.50 8.76
CA LEU A 8 9.63 3.15 8.78
C LEU A 8 10.57 2.96 9.98
N ARG A 9 11.48 3.91 10.26
CA ARG A 9 12.35 3.84 11.44
C ARG A 9 11.52 3.80 12.73
N GLU A 10 10.52 4.66 12.86
CA GLU A 10 9.72 4.79 14.08
C GLU A 10 8.85 3.55 14.33
N LYS A 11 8.22 3.00 13.29
CA LYS A 11 7.27 1.88 13.44
C LYS A 11 7.93 0.50 13.41
N THR A 12 9.06 0.35 12.73
CA THR A 12 9.70 -0.96 12.54
C THR A 12 11.06 -1.08 13.22
N GLY A 13 11.59 0.03 13.76
CA GLY A 13 12.85 0.03 14.53
C GLY A 13 14.11 -0.18 13.69
N ILE A 14 14.01 -0.13 12.37
CA ILE A 14 15.15 -0.28 11.46
C ILE A 14 16.03 0.97 11.42
N ASP A 15 17.31 0.77 11.10
CA ASP A 15 18.28 1.85 10.97
C ASP A 15 18.06 2.68 9.70
N GLU A 16 18.71 3.85 9.64
CA GLU A 16 18.53 4.81 8.55
C GLU A 16 18.99 4.29 7.18
N ALA A 17 20.08 3.52 7.16
CA ALA A 17 20.62 2.98 5.91
C ALA A 17 19.69 1.90 5.35
N THR A 18 19.10 1.09 6.22
CA THR A 18 18.09 0.09 5.85
C THR A 18 16.78 0.75 5.42
N ALA A 19 16.28 1.72 6.18
CA ALA A 19 15.07 2.46 5.82
C ALA A 19 15.20 3.14 4.45
N LYS A 20 16.37 3.74 4.15
CA LYS A 20 16.64 4.33 2.84
C LYS A 20 16.60 3.31 1.70
N LYS A 21 17.19 2.12 1.89
CA LYS A 21 17.13 1.04 0.88
C LYS A 21 15.70 0.55 0.64
N VAL A 22 14.89 0.44 1.69
CA VAL A 22 13.47 0.06 1.59
C VAL A 22 12.68 1.13 0.84
N VAL A 23 12.94 2.40 1.14
CA VAL A 23 12.32 3.56 0.49
C VAL A 23 12.70 3.60 -0.99
N ASP A 24 13.97 3.40 -1.33
CA ASP A 24 14.45 3.34 -2.71
C ASP A 24 13.85 2.14 -3.46
N PHE A 25 13.77 0.98 -2.82
CA PHE A 25 13.11 -0.21 -3.37
C PHE A 25 11.63 0.03 -3.64
N ILE A 26 10.91 0.61 -2.66
CA ILE A 26 9.51 1.00 -2.84
C ILE A 26 9.39 1.94 -4.03
N GLN A 27 10.25 2.95 -4.13
CA GLN A 27 10.23 3.94 -5.21
C GLN A 27 10.41 3.31 -6.59
N GLN A 28 11.36 2.41 -6.74
CA GLN A 28 11.63 1.69 -7.99
C GLN A 28 10.47 0.79 -8.39
N HIS A 29 9.76 0.25 -7.41
CA HIS A 29 8.64 -0.66 -7.62
C HIS A 29 7.27 -0.01 -7.36
N MET A 30 7.15 1.31 -7.19
CA MET A 30 5.87 1.97 -6.87
C MET A 30 4.80 1.71 -7.92
N ALA A 31 5.19 1.57 -9.19
CA ALA A 31 4.28 1.24 -10.28
C ALA A 31 3.80 -0.22 -10.22
N ASP A 32 4.65 -1.11 -9.71
CA ASP A 32 4.41 -2.55 -9.63
C ASP A 32 3.83 -2.96 -8.27
N ILE A 33 4.02 -2.18 -7.21
CA ILE A 33 3.52 -2.44 -5.86
C ILE A 33 2.01 -2.66 -5.86
N PRO A 34 1.18 -1.84 -6.52
CA PRO A 34 -0.25 -2.11 -6.65
C PRO A 34 -0.52 -3.45 -7.31
N GLN A 35 0.24 -3.83 -8.35
CA GLN A 35 0.11 -5.12 -9.01
C GLN A 35 0.65 -6.29 -8.18
N MET A 36 1.70 -6.09 -7.37
CA MET A 36 2.28 -7.12 -6.51
C MET A 36 1.43 -7.33 -5.26
N LEU A 37 0.91 -6.26 -4.67
CA LEU A 37 -0.12 -6.32 -3.62
C LEU A 37 -1.40 -6.95 -4.19
N ALA A 38 -1.75 -6.62 -5.44
CA ALA A 38 -2.90 -7.22 -6.11
C ALA A 38 -2.66 -8.70 -6.49
N GLY A 39 -1.42 -9.07 -6.83
CA GLY A 39 -1.05 -10.43 -7.25
C GLY A 39 -0.81 -11.39 -6.09
N ASN A 40 -0.42 -10.89 -4.92
CA ASN A 40 -0.13 -11.70 -3.74
C ASN A 40 -1.25 -11.67 -2.68
N GLY A 41 -2.26 -10.79 -2.83
CA GLY A 41 -3.44 -10.70 -1.95
C GLY A 41 -4.66 -9.96 -2.53
N GLY A 42 -4.63 -9.57 -3.81
CA GLY A 42 -5.65 -8.71 -4.43
C GLY A 42 -6.89 -9.40 -4.95
N GLY A 43 -6.98 -10.73 -4.94
CA GLY A 43 -8.27 -11.39 -5.16
C GLY A 43 -9.28 -10.96 -4.08
N ASP A 44 -8.87 -11.09 -2.81
CA ASP A 44 -9.71 -10.77 -1.65
C ASP A 44 -9.71 -9.29 -1.27
N MET A 45 -8.54 -8.62 -1.29
CA MET A 45 -8.47 -7.21 -0.85
C MET A 45 -9.07 -6.26 -1.91
N MET A 46 -8.88 -6.55 -3.21
CA MET A 46 -9.50 -5.74 -4.26
C MET A 46 -10.99 -6.07 -4.41
N GLY A 47 -11.39 -7.33 -4.20
CA GLY A 47 -12.80 -7.72 -4.09
C GLY A 47 -13.50 -6.98 -2.95
N GLY A 48 -12.93 -6.99 -1.74
CA GLY A 48 -13.47 -6.30 -0.58
C GLY A 48 -13.48 -4.77 -0.71
N LEU A 49 -12.47 -4.18 -1.37
CA LEU A 49 -12.46 -2.74 -1.67
C LEU A 49 -13.51 -2.38 -2.74
N MET A 50 -13.68 -3.22 -3.76
CA MET A 50 -14.65 -3.01 -4.82
C MET A 50 -16.09 -3.19 -4.29
N ASP A 51 -16.33 -4.17 -3.41
CA ASP A 51 -17.61 -4.34 -2.73
C ASP A 51 -17.90 -3.22 -1.73
N ALA A 52 -16.89 -2.72 -0.99
CA ALA A 52 -17.06 -1.56 -0.11
C ALA A 52 -17.36 -0.29 -0.92
N ALA A 53 -16.66 -0.08 -2.04
CA ALA A 53 -16.93 1.03 -2.95
C ALA A 53 -18.32 0.91 -3.59
N LYS A 54 -18.74 -0.30 -3.98
CA LYS A 54 -20.06 -0.56 -4.53
C LYS A 54 -21.18 -0.44 -3.49
N GLY A 55 -20.94 -0.80 -2.24
CA GLY A 55 -21.88 -0.54 -1.14
C GLY A 55 -22.00 0.96 -0.84
N MET A 56 -20.91 1.71 -0.96
CA MET A 56 -20.91 3.16 -0.69
C MET A 56 -21.42 4.02 -1.86
N PHE A 57 -21.27 3.55 -3.10
CA PHE A 57 -21.78 4.23 -4.31
C PHE A 57 -23.11 3.64 -4.85
N GLY A 58 -23.45 2.42 -4.44
CA GLY A 58 -24.65 1.69 -4.87
C GLY A 58 -25.86 1.89 -3.95
N ASP A 59 -25.68 2.42 -2.74
CA ASP A 59 -26.79 2.86 -1.87
C ASP A 59 -27.28 4.26 -2.30
N LYS A 60 -27.63 4.39 -3.59
CA LYS A 60 -28.50 5.47 -4.03
C LYS A 60 -29.93 4.94 -3.87
N PRO A 61 -30.70 5.44 -2.89
CA PRO A 61 -32.09 5.01 -2.71
C PRO A 61 -32.90 5.45 -3.93
N GLU A 62 -33.53 4.49 -4.60
CA GLU A 62 -34.71 4.73 -5.45
C GLU A 62 -35.97 4.74 -4.59
#